data_AF-A0A5Q4YZM8-F1
#
_entry.id   AF-A0A5Q4YZM8-F1
#
_cell.length_a   1.000
_cell.length_b   1.000
_cell.length_c   1.000
_cell.angle_alpha   90.00
_cell.angle_beta   90.00
_cell.angle_gamma   90.00
#
_symmetry.space_group_name_H-M   'P 1'
#
loop_
_entity.id
_entity.type
_entity.pdbx_description
1 polymer ?
#
loop_
_entity_poly.entity_id
_entity_poly.type
_entity_poly.pdbx_seq_one_letter_code
_entity_poly.pdbx_strand_id
1 'polypeptide(L)'
;MCRKKQEDLRLKTIKNISLLAALITPTWAVAFDDIQTRNYVEPRIVGGSPANAEEWRFYTQLVSRSGNRSYCGASYIGDGWVLTAAHCVDGDSPSQIAVKIGGYYYNGNDGVRSNISQIHIHPQYNSRNLSHDIALLKLSTVPIGVTSVAIAEGSLNQYVRAGEPLTVAGLGRTAEGGSSPNALQEVEVPLISDATCRQAGGTYSTVGDVSFCAGVPQGGIDSCQGDSGGPIVINRSGSITQLGIVSWGIGCARPGKYGVYSDIAALRSFVDSVKGTGTPPSDMVSVGYHKNQTLPSFEVGQTQSHQFNIKNNGSDFFTLETVSLSGSGMIQSPVIANDQCSQITLSAGQQCAVSIEFSAKGEGVTQATLSFGIDKTATTYRSVISATAVMQTPPNECTNLWQASTVYNTGDTANWEGQLWQAQWWTQGNNPSDSGPWGVWQPTSISNCDLVPPTEPKPPVEPTPPIGENVYQPETSYNAGDVVTNNSAIYQCKSWPYNLWCGSTPSVYEPGVGTNWQMAWSQL
;
A
#
# COMPACT_ATOMS: atom_id res chain seq x y z
N MET A 1 -88.70 5.97 7.75
CA MET A 1 -88.44 6.15 9.20
C MET A 1 -87.28 7.15 9.35
N CYS A 2 -87.57 8.26 10.06
CA CYS A 2 -86.73 9.37 10.57
C CYS A 2 -85.41 9.77 9.88
N ARG A 3 -85.34 10.91 9.17
CA ARG A 3 -85.16 12.34 9.61
C ARG A 3 -83.70 12.66 10.03
N LYS A 4 -82.93 13.36 9.18
CA LYS A 4 -82.76 14.84 9.05
C LYS A 4 -82.33 15.55 10.35
N LYS A 5 -81.19 16.26 10.31
CA LYS A 5 -81.20 17.73 10.39
C LYS A 5 -79.85 18.39 10.01
N GLN A 6 -80.01 19.48 9.28
CA GLN A 6 -79.07 20.48 8.81
C GLN A 6 -79.64 21.80 9.38
N GLU A 7 -78.82 22.66 9.98
CA GLU A 7 -79.17 24.06 10.37
C GLU A 7 -77.90 24.89 10.09
N ASP A 8 -77.80 25.68 9.02
CA ASP A 8 -78.43 26.95 8.61
C ASP A 8 -77.85 28.20 9.30
N LEU A 9 -77.23 29.06 8.48
CA LEU A 9 -76.66 30.37 8.81
C LEU A 9 -77.77 31.40 9.06
N ARG A 10 -77.52 32.39 9.93
CA ARG A 10 -78.17 33.70 9.86
C ARG A 10 -77.20 34.86 10.03
N LEU A 11 -77.15 35.70 9.00
CA LEU A 11 -76.64 37.07 9.00
C LEU A 11 -77.50 37.98 9.89
N LYS A 12 -76.85 38.98 10.52
CA LYS A 12 -77.48 40.25 10.90
C LYS A 12 -76.61 41.42 10.41
N THR A 13 -77.26 42.31 9.67
CA THR A 13 -76.76 43.56 9.08
C THR A 13 -77.22 44.74 9.94
N ILE A 14 -76.38 45.74 10.21
CA ILE A 14 -76.81 47.11 10.57
C ILE A 14 -75.93 48.15 9.84
N LYS A 15 -76.59 49.22 9.40
CA LYS A 15 -76.25 50.29 8.44
C LYS A 15 -75.37 51.44 8.98
N ASN A 16 -74.56 51.99 8.05
CA ASN A 16 -74.27 53.39 7.66
C ASN A 16 -74.15 54.54 8.69
N ILE A 17 -72.99 55.22 8.68
CA ILE A 17 -72.82 56.69 8.79
C ILE A 17 -71.66 57.13 7.86
N SER A 18 -71.82 58.26 7.16
CA SER A 18 -70.92 58.80 6.12
C SER A 18 -70.03 59.97 6.59
N LEU A 19 -68.87 60.07 5.93
CA LEU A 19 -67.99 61.24 5.61
C LEU A 19 -67.30 62.06 6.73
N LEU A 20 -65.97 61.96 6.82
CA LEU A 20 -65.02 63.06 6.53
C LEU A 20 -63.57 62.57 6.46
N ALA A 21 -62.82 63.11 5.50
CA ALA A 21 -61.50 62.68 5.05
C ALA A 21 -60.35 63.13 5.97
N ALA A 22 -59.39 62.24 6.22
CA ALA A 22 -58.00 62.60 6.51
C ALA A 22 -57.09 61.41 6.15
N LEU A 23 -56.10 61.69 5.30
CA LEU A 23 -55.10 60.78 4.75
C LEU A 23 -54.17 60.20 5.83
N ILE A 24 -54.26 58.90 6.10
CA ILE A 24 -53.12 58.04 6.49
C ILE A 24 -53.43 56.63 5.95
N THR A 25 -52.81 56.20 4.85
CA THR A 25 -52.90 54.81 4.41
C THR A 25 -51.99 53.95 5.29
N PRO A 26 -52.51 52.92 6.00
CA PRO A 26 -51.67 51.82 6.43
C PRO A 26 -51.29 51.04 5.16
N THR A 27 -50.01 50.71 5.00
CA THR A 27 -49.59 49.70 4.03
C THR A 27 -50.16 48.35 4.45
N TRP A 28 -51.31 47.98 3.87
CA TRP A 28 -51.75 46.59 3.88
C TRP A 28 -50.87 45.86 2.87
N ALA A 29 -49.93 45.06 3.38
CA ALA A 29 -49.31 44.02 2.59
C ALA A 29 -50.42 43.10 2.11
N VAL A 30 -50.84 43.27 0.85
CA VAL A 30 -51.49 42.20 0.11
C VAL A 30 -50.44 41.12 -0.07
N ALA A 31 -50.47 40.14 0.82
CA ALA A 31 -49.92 38.82 0.51
C ALA A 31 -50.74 38.30 -0.67
N PHE A 32 -50.25 38.53 -1.88
CA PHE A 32 -50.56 37.64 -2.98
C PHE A 32 -49.91 36.31 -2.60
N ASP A 33 -50.71 35.41 -2.04
CA ASP A 33 -50.47 33.98 -2.19
C ASP A 33 -50.54 33.73 -3.70
N ASP A 34 -49.39 33.91 -4.36
CA ASP A 34 -49.15 33.24 -5.62
C ASP A 34 -49.08 31.77 -5.25
N ILE A 35 -50.22 31.07 -5.41
CA ILE A 35 -50.30 29.63 -5.37
C ILE A 35 -49.51 29.12 -6.57
N GLN A 36 -48.19 29.16 -6.43
CA GLN A 36 -47.28 28.24 -7.07
C GLN A 36 -47.69 26.88 -6.54
N THR A 37 -48.52 26.16 -7.29
CA THR A 37 -48.65 24.72 -7.17
C THR A 37 -47.28 24.11 -7.43
N ARG A 38 -46.39 24.13 -6.43
CA ARG A 38 -45.29 23.20 -6.34
C ARG A 38 -45.92 21.83 -6.19
N ASN A 39 -46.05 21.13 -7.30
CA ASN A 39 -46.11 19.68 -7.29
C ASN A 39 -44.82 19.18 -6.64
N TYR A 40 -44.85 19.05 -5.31
CA TYR A 40 -43.76 18.44 -4.56
C TYR A 40 -43.90 16.93 -4.74
N VAL A 41 -43.38 16.45 -5.86
CA VAL A 41 -43.14 15.02 -6.07
C VAL A 41 -41.94 14.68 -5.20
N GLU A 42 -42.18 14.07 -4.04
CA GLU A 42 -41.08 13.59 -3.19
C GLU A 42 -40.46 12.33 -3.78
N PRO A 43 -39.19 12.38 -4.21
CA PRO A 43 -38.43 11.24 -4.69
C PRO A 43 -37.55 10.71 -3.55
N ARG A 44 -37.15 9.44 -3.66
CA ARG A 44 -37.28 8.56 -2.51
C ARG A 44 -36.22 7.43 -2.54
N ILE A 45 -34.95 7.84 -2.66
CA ILE A 45 -33.80 7.50 -1.77
C ILE A 45 -33.79 8.62 -0.71
N VAL A 46 -33.18 8.50 0.48
CA VAL A 46 -33.26 9.64 1.44
C VAL A 46 -32.63 10.88 0.79
N GLY A 47 -33.43 11.91 0.54
CA GLY A 47 -33.02 13.13 -0.17
C GLY A 47 -32.69 12.98 -1.67
N GLY A 48 -33.10 11.87 -2.31
CA GLY A 48 -32.85 11.60 -3.74
C GLY A 48 -33.88 12.19 -4.71
N SER A 49 -33.58 12.10 -6.01
CA SER A 49 -34.45 12.47 -7.14
C SER A 49 -34.86 11.23 -7.96
N PRO A 50 -35.94 11.30 -8.78
CA PRO A 50 -36.25 10.20 -9.69
C PRO A 50 -35.09 10.01 -10.64
N ALA A 51 -34.62 8.77 -10.78
CA ALA A 51 -33.51 8.46 -11.66
C ALA A 51 -33.90 8.64 -13.13
N ASN A 52 -32.94 8.96 -13.98
CA ASN A 52 -33.13 8.92 -15.42
C ASN A 52 -33.10 7.46 -15.92
N ALA A 53 -34.23 6.96 -16.42
CA ALA A 53 -34.35 5.57 -16.87
C ALA A 53 -33.33 5.18 -17.95
N GLU A 54 -32.93 6.11 -18.83
CA GLU A 54 -31.95 5.84 -19.89
C GLU A 54 -30.52 5.69 -19.35
N GLU A 55 -30.17 6.41 -18.29
CA GLU A 55 -28.84 6.34 -17.67
C GLU A 55 -28.68 5.06 -16.83
N TRP A 56 -29.77 4.54 -16.28
CA TRP A 56 -29.77 3.39 -15.37
C TRP A 56 -30.31 2.09 -15.99
N ARG A 57 -30.20 1.92 -17.31
CA ARG A 57 -30.65 0.69 -18.01
C ARG A 57 -29.96 -0.59 -17.54
N PHE A 58 -28.80 -0.46 -16.90
CA PHE A 58 -28.06 -1.56 -16.28
C PHE A 58 -28.54 -1.89 -14.86
N TYR A 59 -29.26 -0.98 -14.19
CA TYR A 59 -29.80 -1.23 -12.86
C TYR A 59 -30.69 -2.46 -12.91
N THR A 60 -30.49 -3.35 -11.96
CA THR A 60 -31.11 -4.67 -11.95
C THR A 60 -31.79 -4.90 -10.61
N GLN A 61 -33.04 -5.36 -10.65
CA GLN A 61 -33.78 -5.72 -9.43
C GLN A 61 -33.60 -7.21 -9.16
N LEU A 62 -33.21 -7.57 -7.93
CA LEU A 62 -33.36 -8.95 -7.44
C LEU A 62 -34.79 -9.18 -6.98
N VAL A 63 -35.41 -10.23 -7.51
CA VAL A 63 -36.81 -10.60 -7.29
C VAL A 63 -36.94 -12.10 -7.06
N SER A 64 -38.01 -12.52 -6.38
CA SER A 64 -38.29 -13.96 -6.26
C SER A 64 -38.63 -14.57 -7.62
N ARG A 65 -38.50 -15.89 -7.76
CA ARG A 65 -38.68 -16.62 -9.04
C ARG A 65 -39.97 -16.29 -9.77
N SER A 66 -41.07 -16.06 -9.05
CA SER A 66 -42.40 -15.77 -9.61
C SER A 66 -42.96 -14.39 -9.25
N GLY A 67 -42.27 -13.60 -8.42
CA GLY A 67 -42.71 -12.27 -8.01
C GLY A 67 -41.96 -11.14 -8.74
N ASN A 68 -42.51 -9.93 -8.69
CA ASN A 68 -41.87 -8.72 -9.23
C ASN A 68 -41.37 -7.76 -8.13
N ARG A 69 -41.65 -8.08 -6.87
CA ARG A 69 -41.25 -7.25 -5.73
C ARG A 69 -39.73 -7.33 -5.56
N SER A 70 -39.06 -6.20 -5.75
CA SER A 70 -37.63 -6.08 -5.48
C SER A 70 -37.36 -6.16 -3.98
N TYR A 71 -36.35 -6.94 -3.61
CA TYR A 71 -35.84 -7.02 -2.23
C TYR A 71 -34.38 -6.54 -2.10
N CYS A 72 -33.62 -6.59 -3.20
CA CYS A 72 -32.29 -6.01 -3.34
C CYS A 72 -32.12 -5.40 -4.74
N GLY A 73 -31.15 -4.49 -4.85
CA GLY A 73 -30.59 -4.02 -6.10
C GLY A 73 -29.44 -4.91 -6.61
N ALA A 74 -29.05 -4.67 -7.84
CA ALA A 74 -27.96 -5.33 -8.55
C ALA A 74 -27.60 -4.51 -9.80
N SER A 75 -26.57 -4.91 -10.52
CA SER A 75 -26.15 -4.30 -11.79
C SER A 75 -25.85 -5.35 -12.85
N TYR A 76 -26.34 -5.15 -14.07
CA TYR A 76 -25.97 -5.97 -15.21
C TYR A 76 -24.61 -5.53 -15.74
N ILE A 77 -23.65 -6.45 -15.78
CA ILE A 77 -22.24 -6.17 -16.12
C ILE A 77 -21.79 -6.87 -17.41
N GLY A 78 -22.74 -7.25 -18.27
CA GLY A 78 -22.50 -7.87 -19.58
C GLY A 78 -22.41 -9.40 -19.54
N ASP A 79 -22.49 -10.03 -20.72
CA ASP A 79 -22.27 -11.47 -20.96
C ASP A 79 -23.14 -12.42 -20.10
N GLY A 80 -24.33 -11.95 -19.71
CA GLY A 80 -25.23 -12.71 -18.85
C GLY A 80 -24.78 -12.76 -17.39
N TRP A 81 -23.98 -11.78 -16.93
CA TRP A 81 -23.54 -11.65 -15.55
C TRP A 81 -24.20 -10.46 -14.87
N VAL A 82 -24.59 -10.66 -13.62
CA VAL A 82 -25.15 -9.63 -12.73
C VAL A 82 -24.32 -9.57 -11.45
N LEU A 83 -23.98 -8.35 -11.03
CA LEU A 83 -23.22 -8.05 -9.82
C LEU A 83 -24.17 -7.57 -8.72
N THR A 84 -24.01 -8.09 -7.49
CA THR A 84 -24.81 -7.72 -6.33
C THR A 84 -24.02 -7.95 -5.03
N ALA A 85 -24.63 -7.67 -3.87
CA ALA A 85 -24.07 -7.97 -2.57
C ALA A 85 -24.26 -9.45 -2.21
N ALA A 86 -23.31 -10.05 -1.50
CA ALA A 86 -23.41 -11.44 -1.05
C ALA A 86 -24.57 -11.64 -0.07
N HIS A 87 -24.78 -10.71 0.86
CA HIS A 87 -25.85 -10.81 1.85
C HIS A 87 -27.26 -10.81 1.25
N CYS A 88 -27.42 -10.35 -0.01
CA CYS A 88 -28.69 -10.40 -0.72
C CYS A 88 -29.05 -11.80 -1.21
N VAL A 89 -28.08 -12.70 -1.36
CA VAL A 89 -28.25 -14.03 -1.98
C VAL A 89 -27.67 -15.17 -1.13
N ASP A 90 -27.14 -14.86 0.06
CA ASP A 90 -26.62 -15.84 1.00
C ASP A 90 -27.75 -16.77 1.47
N GLY A 91 -27.59 -18.07 1.24
CA GLY A 91 -28.61 -19.09 1.50
C GLY A 91 -29.68 -19.29 0.42
N ASP A 92 -29.70 -18.47 -0.64
CA ASP A 92 -30.59 -18.65 -1.78
C ASP A 92 -30.08 -19.74 -2.73
N SER A 93 -31.01 -20.42 -3.41
CA SER A 93 -30.71 -21.27 -4.56
C SER A 93 -31.14 -20.61 -5.88
N PRO A 94 -30.45 -20.88 -7.02
CA PRO A 94 -30.77 -20.27 -8.31
C PRO A 94 -32.23 -20.42 -8.76
N SER A 95 -32.92 -21.47 -8.33
CA SER A 95 -34.32 -21.74 -8.67
C SER A 95 -35.31 -20.87 -7.91
N GLN A 96 -34.91 -20.25 -6.79
CA GLN A 96 -35.76 -19.42 -5.94
C GLN A 96 -35.79 -17.95 -6.37
N ILE A 97 -34.81 -17.52 -7.15
CA ILE A 97 -34.58 -16.11 -7.48
C ILE A 97 -34.51 -15.87 -8.99
N ALA A 98 -34.74 -14.62 -9.36
CA ALA A 98 -34.63 -14.10 -10.72
C ALA A 98 -34.18 -12.64 -10.66
N VAL A 99 -33.83 -12.08 -11.81
CA VAL A 99 -33.51 -10.65 -11.95
C VAL A 99 -34.47 -9.97 -12.92
N LYS A 100 -34.67 -8.66 -12.74
CA LYS A 100 -35.24 -7.76 -13.76
C LYS A 100 -34.23 -6.68 -14.13
N ILE A 101 -33.67 -6.77 -15.33
CA ILE A 101 -32.63 -5.86 -15.82
C ILE A 101 -33.28 -4.66 -16.50
N GLY A 102 -32.85 -3.44 -16.17
CA GLY A 102 -33.44 -2.20 -16.67
C GLY A 102 -34.87 -1.97 -16.16
N GLY A 103 -35.25 -2.60 -15.05
CA GLY A 103 -36.53 -2.36 -14.41
C GLY A 103 -36.50 -1.07 -13.61
N TYR A 104 -37.32 -0.10 -13.99
CA TYR A 104 -37.47 1.21 -13.39
C TYR A 104 -38.53 1.27 -12.27
N TYR A 105 -39.64 0.54 -12.40
CA TYR A 105 -40.74 0.61 -11.43
C TYR A 105 -40.65 -0.48 -10.36
N TYR A 106 -40.91 -0.11 -9.11
CA TYR A 106 -41.01 -1.06 -8.00
C TYR A 106 -42.24 -1.96 -8.21
N ASN A 107 -42.04 -3.28 -8.14
CA ASN A 107 -43.09 -4.26 -8.42
C ASN A 107 -43.73 -4.11 -9.82
N GLY A 108 -43.06 -3.41 -10.75
CA GLY A 108 -43.51 -3.25 -12.12
C GLY A 108 -43.29 -4.50 -12.98
N ASN A 109 -43.78 -4.47 -14.22
CA ASN A 109 -43.56 -5.52 -15.23
C ASN A 109 -42.54 -5.11 -16.31
N ASP A 110 -41.92 -3.96 -16.14
CA ASP A 110 -40.90 -3.36 -17.00
C ASP A 110 -39.52 -4.00 -16.83
N GLY A 111 -38.64 -3.81 -17.81
CA GLY A 111 -37.32 -4.43 -17.86
C GLY A 111 -37.36 -5.89 -18.34
N VAL A 112 -36.17 -6.50 -18.46
CA VAL A 112 -36.00 -7.87 -18.95
C VAL A 112 -35.84 -8.82 -17.77
N ARG A 113 -36.84 -9.68 -17.57
CA ARG A 113 -36.80 -10.73 -16.56
C ARG A 113 -35.89 -11.88 -17.01
N SER A 114 -34.92 -12.26 -16.19
CA SER A 114 -34.01 -13.36 -16.47
C SER A 114 -33.87 -14.29 -15.28
N ASN A 115 -33.81 -15.60 -15.57
CA ASN A 115 -33.56 -16.62 -14.55
C ASN A 115 -32.06 -16.72 -14.24
N ILE A 116 -31.75 -17.13 -13.02
CA ILE A 116 -30.39 -17.36 -12.56
C ILE A 116 -30.07 -18.85 -12.70
N SER A 117 -28.90 -19.19 -13.23
CA SER A 117 -28.37 -20.55 -13.29
C SER A 117 -27.35 -20.82 -12.18
N GLN A 118 -26.55 -19.83 -11.79
CA GLN A 118 -25.50 -19.98 -10.77
C GLN A 118 -25.40 -18.73 -9.90
N ILE A 119 -25.04 -18.95 -8.63
CA ILE A 119 -24.76 -17.91 -7.63
C ILE A 119 -23.33 -18.14 -7.17
N HIS A 120 -22.49 -17.11 -7.27
CA HIS A 120 -21.11 -17.11 -6.80
C HIS A 120 -20.98 -16.05 -5.72
N ILE A 121 -20.82 -16.49 -4.48
CA ILE A 121 -20.53 -15.61 -3.34
C ILE A 121 -19.01 -15.59 -3.12
N HIS A 122 -18.47 -14.45 -2.73
CA HIS A 122 -17.05 -14.36 -2.38
C HIS A 122 -16.68 -15.38 -1.30
N PRO A 123 -15.61 -16.19 -1.47
CA PRO A 123 -15.27 -17.27 -0.53
C PRO A 123 -14.90 -16.78 0.88
N GLN A 124 -14.46 -15.53 0.99
CA GLN A 124 -14.15 -14.86 2.28
C GLN A 124 -15.32 -14.01 2.81
N TYR A 125 -16.50 -14.07 2.19
CA TYR A 125 -17.67 -13.36 2.69
C TYR A 125 -17.98 -13.79 4.13
N ASN A 126 -18.18 -12.81 5.00
CA ASN A 126 -18.48 -13.04 6.41
C ASN A 126 -19.78 -12.34 6.79
N SER A 127 -20.85 -13.12 6.93
CA SER A 127 -22.19 -12.61 7.25
C SER A 127 -22.33 -11.91 8.60
N ARG A 128 -21.35 -12.06 9.51
CA ARG A 128 -21.38 -11.38 10.83
C ARG A 128 -20.97 -9.92 10.74
N ASN A 129 -20.06 -9.59 9.84
CA ASN A 129 -19.51 -8.23 9.71
C ASN A 129 -19.61 -7.67 8.28
N LEU A 130 -20.23 -8.42 7.37
CA LEU A 130 -20.43 -8.05 5.96
C LEU A 130 -19.11 -7.72 5.23
N SER A 131 -18.00 -8.33 5.65
CA SER A 131 -16.74 -8.25 4.94
C SER A 131 -16.80 -9.09 3.65
N HIS A 132 -16.16 -8.61 2.57
CA HIS A 132 -16.19 -9.21 1.23
C HIS A 132 -17.62 -9.44 0.71
N ASP A 133 -18.52 -8.48 0.96
CA ASP A 133 -19.93 -8.56 0.59
C ASP A 133 -20.16 -8.29 -0.90
N ILE A 134 -19.81 -9.28 -1.72
CA ILE A 134 -19.92 -9.26 -3.18
C ILE A 134 -20.34 -10.63 -3.70
N ALA A 135 -21.24 -10.64 -4.68
CA ALA A 135 -21.66 -11.85 -5.37
C ALA A 135 -21.89 -11.60 -6.87
N LEU A 136 -21.67 -12.66 -7.65
CA LEU A 136 -21.93 -12.72 -9.08
C LEU A 136 -23.01 -13.75 -9.38
N LEU A 137 -23.95 -13.36 -10.22
CA LEU A 137 -25.05 -14.22 -10.65
C LEU A 137 -24.89 -14.49 -12.14
N LYS A 138 -24.85 -15.77 -12.51
CA LYS A 138 -24.91 -16.18 -13.91
C LYS A 138 -26.36 -16.32 -14.33
N LEU A 139 -26.75 -15.65 -15.40
CA LEU A 139 -28.07 -15.80 -15.98
C LEU A 139 -28.13 -17.08 -16.82
N SER A 140 -29.29 -17.74 -16.80
CA SER A 140 -29.52 -18.96 -17.60
C SER A 140 -29.45 -18.71 -19.10
N THR A 141 -29.67 -17.47 -19.54
CA THR A 141 -29.56 -17.04 -20.93
C THR A 141 -29.07 -15.61 -20.95
N VAL A 142 -28.24 -15.26 -21.94
CA VAL A 142 -27.80 -13.88 -22.14
C VAL A 142 -29.00 -13.06 -22.65
N PRO A 143 -29.46 -12.05 -21.89
CA PRO A 143 -30.60 -11.21 -22.27
C PRO A 143 -30.26 -10.31 -23.47
N ILE A 144 -31.23 -10.10 -24.35
CA ILE A 144 -31.10 -9.23 -25.53
C ILE A 144 -31.72 -7.86 -25.21
N GLY A 145 -31.11 -6.78 -25.72
CA GLY A 145 -31.66 -5.41 -25.59
C GLY A 145 -31.45 -4.75 -24.24
N VAL A 146 -30.56 -5.30 -23.40
CA VAL A 146 -30.15 -4.72 -22.11
C VAL A 146 -28.79 -4.02 -22.24
N THR A 147 -28.53 -3.07 -21.34
CA THR A 147 -27.27 -2.30 -21.31
C THR A 147 -26.41 -2.76 -20.13
N SER A 148 -25.12 -2.99 -20.34
CA SER A 148 -24.16 -3.29 -19.28
C SER A 148 -23.48 -2.03 -18.76
N VAL A 149 -23.07 -2.06 -17.49
CA VAL A 149 -22.20 -1.04 -16.89
C VAL A 149 -20.75 -1.53 -16.81
N ALA A 150 -19.79 -0.61 -16.99
CA ALA A 150 -18.40 -0.87 -16.69
C ALA A 150 -18.19 -0.92 -15.17
N ILE A 151 -17.28 -1.75 -14.70
CA ILE A 151 -16.95 -1.89 -13.29
C ILE A 151 -15.48 -1.50 -13.05
N ALA A 152 -15.20 -0.91 -11.89
CA ALA A 152 -13.88 -0.42 -11.55
C ALA A 152 -12.78 -1.49 -11.65
N GLU A 153 -11.57 -1.05 -11.97
CA GLU A 153 -10.33 -1.83 -12.07
C GLU A 153 -9.22 -1.12 -11.29
N GLY A 154 -8.14 -1.83 -10.95
CA GLY A 154 -7.01 -1.23 -10.24
C GLY A 154 -7.38 -0.79 -8.82
N SER A 155 -7.57 0.51 -8.59
CA SER A 155 -7.93 1.04 -7.26
C SER A 155 -8.97 2.16 -7.32
N LEU A 156 -9.78 2.29 -6.27
CA LEU A 156 -10.81 3.32 -6.15
C LEU A 156 -10.27 4.74 -6.40
N ASN A 157 -9.08 5.03 -5.88
CA ASN A 157 -8.40 6.32 -6.00
C ASN A 157 -8.03 6.72 -7.43
N GLN A 158 -8.08 5.79 -8.39
CA GLN A 158 -7.91 6.11 -9.82
C GLN A 158 -9.13 6.82 -10.41
N TYR A 159 -10.31 6.59 -9.82
CA TYR A 159 -11.59 7.11 -10.33
C TYR A 159 -12.07 8.33 -9.57
N VAL A 160 -11.89 8.35 -8.25
CA VAL A 160 -12.53 9.30 -7.34
C VAL A 160 -11.62 9.67 -6.17
N ARG A 161 -11.74 10.90 -5.67
CA ARG A 161 -11.07 11.38 -4.47
C ARG A 161 -12.07 11.65 -3.36
N ALA A 162 -11.61 11.62 -2.10
CA ALA A 162 -12.47 11.96 -0.97
C ALA A 162 -13.09 13.35 -1.16
N GLY A 163 -14.40 13.46 -0.89
CA GLY A 163 -15.22 14.65 -1.11
C GLY A 163 -15.83 14.77 -2.51
N GLU A 164 -15.36 14.02 -3.51
CA GLU A 164 -15.98 14.03 -4.83
C GLU A 164 -17.32 13.27 -4.84
N PRO A 165 -18.32 13.76 -5.61
CA PRO A 165 -19.64 13.16 -5.65
C PRO A 165 -19.64 11.84 -6.41
N LEU A 166 -20.39 10.88 -5.88
CA LEU A 166 -20.75 9.60 -6.48
C LEU A 166 -22.26 9.49 -6.51
N THR A 167 -22.80 8.78 -7.50
CA THR A 167 -24.26 8.61 -7.64
C THR A 167 -24.65 7.19 -7.23
N VAL A 168 -25.61 7.08 -6.32
CA VAL A 168 -26.20 5.81 -5.90
C VAL A 168 -27.60 5.75 -6.47
N ALA A 169 -28.02 4.58 -6.96
CA ALA A 169 -29.40 4.37 -7.38
C ALA A 169 -30.03 3.13 -6.75
N GLY A 170 -31.33 3.21 -6.51
CA GLY A 170 -32.05 2.10 -5.92
C GLY A 170 -33.57 2.30 -5.77
N LEU A 171 -34.22 1.20 -5.40
CA LEU A 171 -35.66 1.08 -5.14
C LEU A 171 -35.94 0.76 -3.66
N GLY A 172 -34.93 0.92 -2.82
CA GLY A 172 -35.01 0.81 -1.39
C GLY A 172 -35.81 1.95 -0.79
N ARG A 173 -35.98 1.87 0.52
CA ARG A 173 -36.76 2.85 1.27
C ARG A 173 -36.13 4.22 1.17
N THR A 174 -36.96 5.17 1.47
CA THR A 174 -36.80 6.55 1.07
C THR A 174 -36.55 7.45 2.28
N ALA A 175 -36.72 6.82 3.43
CA ALA A 175 -36.68 7.29 4.79
C ALA A 175 -36.52 6.01 5.61
N GLU A 176 -35.79 6.09 6.73
CA GLU A 176 -35.61 4.96 7.62
C GLU A 176 -36.97 4.41 8.08
N GLY A 177 -37.25 3.14 7.79
CA GLY A 177 -38.55 2.53 8.13
C GLY A 177 -39.73 2.93 7.23
N GLY A 178 -39.51 3.71 6.16
CA GLY A 178 -40.55 4.16 5.23
C GLY A 178 -41.04 3.11 4.21
N SER A 179 -41.89 3.53 3.27
CA SER A 179 -42.33 2.71 2.12
C SER A 179 -41.32 2.77 0.98
N SER A 180 -41.20 1.73 0.15
CA SER A 180 -40.42 1.80 -1.11
C SER A 180 -41.03 2.82 -2.09
N PRO A 181 -40.21 3.46 -2.95
CA PRO A 181 -40.68 4.37 -3.99
C PRO A 181 -41.40 3.60 -5.10
N ASN A 182 -42.21 4.30 -5.89
CA ASN A 182 -42.86 3.71 -7.06
C ASN A 182 -41.89 3.49 -8.23
N ALA A 183 -40.86 4.32 -8.34
CA ALA A 183 -39.91 4.37 -9.45
C ALA A 183 -38.47 4.44 -8.92
N LEU A 184 -37.49 4.11 -9.77
CA LEU A 184 -36.06 4.14 -9.44
C LEU A 184 -35.66 5.55 -9.02
N GLN A 185 -34.84 5.61 -7.97
CA GLN A 185 -34.38 6.85 -7.39
C GLN A 185 -32.86 6.88 -7.44
N GLU A 186 -32.29 8.08 -7.48
CA GLU A 186 -30.86 8.29 -7.42
C GLU A 186 -30.52 9.42 -6.46
N VAL A 187 -29.30 9.40 -5.93
CA VAL A 187 -28.79 10.50 -5.12
C VAL A 187 -27.27 10.63 -5.22
N GLU A 188 -26.77 11.85 -5.10
CA GLU A 188 -25.35 12.13 -5.01
C GLU A 188 -24.87 12.11 -3.55
N VAL A 189 -23.81 11.34 -3.30
CA VAL A 189 -23.12 11.26 -2.00
C VAL A 189 -21.62 11.44 -2.21
N PRO A 190 -20.94 12.23 -1.38
CA PRO A 190 -19.49 12.38 -1.50
C PRO A 190 -18.76 11.15 -0.96
N LEU A 191 -17.64 10.79 -1.58
CA LEU A 191 -16.73 9.78 -1.04
C LEU A 191 -16.15 10.25 0.31
N ILE A 192 -16.15 9.37 1.30
CA ILE A 192 -15.58 9.62 2.63
C ILE A 192 -14.31 8.80 2.80
N SER A 193 -13.25 9.44 3.30
CA SER A 193 -12.00 8.74 3.59
C SER A 193 -12.19 7.66 4.67
N ASP A 194 -11.46 6.55 4.58
CA ASP A 194 -11.56 5.45 5.54
C ASP A 194 -11.25 5.89 6.98
N ALA A 195 -10.36 6.87 7.14
CA ALA A 195 -10.06 7.47 8.44
C ALA A 195 -11.29 8.19 9.02
N THR A 196 -11.95 9.02 8.22
CA THR A 196 -13.18 9.72 8.63
C THR A 196 -14.32 8.73 8.90
N CYS A 197 -14.45 7.69 8.07
CA CYS A 197 -15.49 6.68 8.28
C CYS A 197 -15.26 5.90 9.57
N ARG A 198 -14.03 5.44 9.84
CA ARG A 198 -13.68 4.76 11.11
C ARG A 198 -13.91 5.66 12.32
N GLN A 199 -13.66 6.97 12.20
CA GLN A 199 -13.87 7.94 13.28
C GLN A 199 -15.34 8.10 13.67
N ALA A 200 -16.30 7.76 12.79
CA ALA A 200 -17.73 7.75 13.12
C ALA A 200 -18.12 6.68 14.17
N GLY A 201 -17.20 5.75 14.48
CA GLY A 201 -17.28 4.80 15.59
C GLY A 201 -18.30 3.67 15.42
N GLY A 202 -18.21 2.65 16.28
CA GLY A 202 -19.07 1.46 16.20
C GLY A 202 -18.51 0.43 15.21
N THR A 203 -19.36 -0.10 14.32
CA THR A 203 -18.99 -1.15 13.35
C THR A 203 -18.11 -0.67 12.20
N TYR A 204 -17.85 0.63 12.07
CA TYR A 204 -16.97 1.18 11.02
C TYR A 204 -15.48 0.84 11.20
N SER A 205 -15.06 0.31 12.35
CA SER A 205 -13.64 0.08 12.67
C SER A 205 -12.87 -0.78 11.66
N THR A 206 -13.57 -1.61 10.89
CA THR A 206 -12.99 -2.53 9.90
C THR A 206 -13.12 -2.06 8.44
N VAL A 207 -13.57 -0.82 8.19
CA VAL A 207 -13.67 -0.26 6.83
C VAL A 207 -12.28 0.14 6.31
N GLY A 208 -12.02 -0.12 5.02
CA GLY A 208 -10.86 0.39 4.27
C GLY A 208 -10.23 -0.59 3.27
N ASP A 209 -10.18 -1.89 3.57
CA ASP A 209 -9.44 -2.84 2.72
C ASP A 209 -10.28 -3.39 1.54
N VAL A 210 -11.57 -3.65 1.79
CA VAL A 210 -12.51 -4.24 0.81
C VAL A 210 -13.84 -3.49 0.75
N SER A 211 -13.89 -2.32 1.37
CA SER A 211 -15.07 -1.46 1.45
C SER A 211 -14.66 -0.01 1.68
N PHE A 212 -15.49 0.91 1.23
CA PHE A 212 -15.34 2.35 1.41
C PHE A 212 -16.65 2.97 1.87
N CYS A 213 -16.60 4.22 2.32
CA CYS A 213 -17.79 4.95 2.76
C CYS A 213 -18.15 6.11 1.84
N ALA A 214 -19.43 6.40 1.72
CA ALA A 214 -19.93 7.61 1.09
C ALA A 214 -21.13 8.16 1.86
N GLY A 215 -21.28 9.48 1.88
CA GLY A 215 -22.38 10.15 2.57
C GLY A 215 -21.98 11.52 3.11
N VAL A 216 -22.98 12.31 3.50
CA VAL A 216 -22.77 13.66 4.04
C VAL A 216 -22.69 13.62 5.57
N PRO A 217 -21.73 14.32 6.20
CA PRO A 217 -21.59 14.33 7.67
C PRO A 217 -22.87 14.79 8.41
N GLN A 218 -23.65 15.67 7.79
CA GLN A 218 -24.90 16.19 8.35
C GLN A 218 -26.05 15.15 8.31
N GLY A 219 -25.88 14.04 7.61
CA GLY A 219 -26.98 13.13 7.28
C GLY A 219 -27.99 13.77 6.32
N GLY A 220 -29.21 13.23 6.28
CA GLY A 220 -30.28 13.68 5.41
C GLY A 220 -30.24 13.11 3.98
N ILE A 221 -29.11 12.54 3.55
CA ILE A 221 -28.97 11.82 2.28
C ILE A 221 -28.22 10.49 2.49
N ASP A 222 -28.79 9.38 2.04
CA ASP A 222 -28.18 8.04 2.13
C ASP A 222 -28.94 6.99 1.31
N SER A 223 -28.25 5.89 0.99
CA SER A 223 -28.88 4.61 0.62
C SER A 223 -29.60 4.00 1.83
N CYS A 224 -30.68 3.23 1.60
CA CYS A 224 -31.48 2.70 2.69
C CYS A 224 -31.99 1.28 2.41
N GLN A 225 -32.87 0.76 3.27
CA GLN A 225 -33.27 -0.64 3.23
C GLN A 225 -33.92 -1.01 1.89
N GLY A 226 -33.36 -2.00 1.18
CA GLY A 226 -33.79 -2.41 -0.15
C GLY A 226 -32.95 -1.86 -1.30
N ASP A 227 -32.01 -0.95 -1.02
CA ASP A 227 -30.96 -0.54 -1.96
C ASP A 227 -29.75 -1.47 -1.94
N SER A 228 -29.63 -2.33 -0.91
CA SER A 228 -28.61 -3.36 -0.79
C SER A 228 -28.36 -4.10 -2.09
N GLY A 229 -27.09 -4.28 -2.45
CA GLY A 229 -26.66 -4.87 -3.71
C GLY A 229 -26.70 -3.93 -4.92
N GLY A 230 -27.32 -2.76 -4.79
CA GLY A 230 -27.39 -1.73 -5.83
C GLY A 230 -26.04 -1.06 -6.10
N PRO A 231 -25.90 -0.39 -7.26
CA PRO A 231 -24.67 0.29 -7.65
C PRO A 231 -24.46 1.64 -6.96
N ILE A 232 -23.19 1.94 -6.66
CA ILE A 232 -22.67 3.30 -6.57
C ILE A 232 -21.69 3.53 -7.72
N VAL A 233 -21.90 4.61 -8.48
CA VAL A 233 -21.20 4.86 -9.75
C VAL A 233 -20.56 6.24 -9.77
N ILE A 234 -19.62 6.41 -10.70
CA ILE A 234 -19.15 7.72 -11.13
C ILE A 234 -19.45 7.90 -12.62
N ASN A 235 -19.92 9.10 -12.98
CA ASN A 235 -20.12 9.50 -14.37
C ASN A 235 -19.04 10.51 -14.77
N ARG A 236 -18.14 10.12 -15.68
CA ARG A 236 -17.12 11.01 -16.26
C ARG A 236 -17.45 11.25 -17.72
N SER A 237 -18.01 12.42 -18.01
CA SER A 237 -18.34 12.85 -19.38
C SER A 237 -19.22 11.85 -20.15
N GLY A 238 -20.23 11.28 -19.48
CA GLY A 238 -21.16 10.30 -20.06
C GLY A 238 -20.68 8.85 -19.97
N SER A 239 -19.46 8.59 -19.48
CA SER A 239 -18.99 7.24 -19.19
C SER A 239 -19.27 6.89 -17.74
N ILE A 240 -20.20 5.96 -17.53
CA ILE A 240 -20.60 5.48 -16.20
C ILE A 240 -19.77 4.26 -15.83
N THR A 241 -19.08 4.33 -14.69
CA THR A 241 -18.35 3.21 -14.09
C THR A 241 -18.88 2.96 -12.68
N GLN A 242 -19.27 1.72 -12.39
CA GLN A 242 -19.64 1.30 -11.06
C GLN A 242 -18.39 1.06 -10.20
N LEU A 243 -18.31 1.78 -9.08
CA LEU A 243 -17.16 1.74 -8.16
C LEU A 243 -17.41 0.83 -6.97
N GLY A 244 -18.67 0.69 -6.56
CA GLY A 244 -19.03 -0.11 -5.39
C GLY A 244 -20.42 -0.71 -5.45
N ILE A 245 -20.72 -1.47 -4.40
CA ILE A 245 -21.99 -2.17 -4.19
C ILE A 245 -22.53 -1.76 -2.82
N VAL A 246 -23.78 -1.29 -2.75
CA VAL A 246 -24.44 -0.95 -1.48
C VAL A 246 -24.43 -2.17 -0.55
N SER A 247 -23.80 -2.05 0.63
CA SER A 247 -23.63 -3.17 1.56
C SER A 247 -24.41 -2.95 2.86
N TRP A 248 -24.03 -1.94 3.66
CA TRP A 248 -24.68 -1.66 4.93
C TRP A 248 -24.50 -0.21 5.38
N GLY A 249 -25.19 0.17 6.47
CA GLY A 249 -25.07 1.47 7.12
C GLY A 249 -25.65 1.42 8.54
N ILE A 250 -25.38 2.45 9.34
CA ILE A 250 -25.98 2.58 10.69
C ILE A 250 -27.17 3.53 10.62
N GLY A 251 -28.37 2.97 10.47
CA GLY A 251 -29.56 3.74 10.12
C GLY A 251 -29.49 4.26 8.67
N CYS A 252 -30.49 5.03 8.25
CA CYS A 252 -30.45 5.69 6.95
C CYS A 252 -30.33 7.20 7.15
N ALA A 253 -29.29 7.81 6.58
CA ALA A 253 -29.14 9.27 6.54
C ALA A 253 -29.08 9.93 7.93
N ARG A 254 -28.58 9.21 8.94
CA ARG A 254 -28.39 9.76 10.28
C ARG A 254 -27.16 10.68 10.30
N PRO A 255 -27.20 11.81 11.03
CA PRO A 255 -26.02 12.66 11.21
C PRO A 255 -24.82 11.87 11.74
N GLY A 256 -23.66 12.07 11.12
CA GLY A 256 -22.40 11.40 11.48
C GLY A 256 -22.35 9.90 11.16
N LYS A 257 -23.27 9.37 10.34
CA LYS A 257 -23.26 7.99 9.84
C LYS A 257 -23.21 7.99 8.30
N TYR A 258 -22.54 6.99 7.74
CA TYR A 258 -22.24 6.91 6.31
C TYR A 258 -22.70 5.55 5.76
N GLY A 259 -23.07 5.51 4.49
CA GLY A 259 -23.26 4.25 3.78
C GLY A 259 -21.91 3.58 3.54
N VAL A 260 -21.86 2.27 3.69
CA VAL A 260 -20.69 1.42 3.40
C VAL A 260 -20.97 0.62 2.15
N TYR A 261 -19.99 0.66 1.25
CA TYR A 261 -20.05 0.05 -0.07
C TYR A 261 -18.89 -0.91 -0.23
N SER A 262 -19.13 -2.11 -0.76
CA SER A 262 -18.05 -3.03 -1.12
C SER A 262 -17.22 -2.41 -2.25
N ASP A 263 -15.89 -2.42 -2.10
CA ASP A 263 -14.98 -1.87 -3.10
C ASP A 263 -14.77 -2.87 -4.24
N ILE A 264 -15.32 -2.57 -5.43
CA ILE A 264 -15.22 -3.47 -6.58
C ILE A 264 -13.78 -3.59 -7.08
N ALA A 265 -12.98 -2.51 -7.01
CA ALA A 265 -11.59 -2.54 -7.46
C ALA A 265 -10.75 -3.43 -6.53
N ALA A 266 -10.93 -3.31 -5.21
CA ALA A 266 -10.27 -4.18 -4.25
C ALA A 266 -10.69 -5.66 -4.39
N LEU A 267 -11.96 -5.91 -4.70
CA LEU A 267 -12.54 -7.24 -4.90
C LEU A 267 -12.47 -7.72 -6.36
N ARG A 268 -11.74 -7.02 -7.23
CA ARG A 268 -11.77 -7.27 -8.68
C ARG A 268 -11.28 -8.66 -9.05
N SER A 269 -10.30 -9.16 -8.32
CA SER A 269 -9.76 -10.51 -8.52
C SER A 269 -10.82 -11.61 -8.41
N PHE A 270 -11.80 -11.45 -7.51
CA PHE A 270 -12.94 -12.37 -7.41
C PHE A 270 -13.82 -12.29 -8.66
N VAL A 271 -14.16 -11.07 -9.11
CA VAL A 271 -15.00 -10.88 -10.30
C VAL A 271 -14.34 -11.47 -11.55
N ASP A 272 -13.06 -11.20 -11.75
CA ASP A 272 -12.31 -11.75 -12.89
C ASP A 272 -12.16 -13.27 -12.79
N SER A 273 -11.98 -13.81 -11.57
CA SER A 273 -11.90 -15.26 -11.37
C SER A 273 -13.22 -15.99 -11.69
N VAL A 274 -14.37 -15.30 -11.57
CA VAL A 274 -15.71 -15.85 -11.85
C VAL A 274 -16.19 -15.52 -13.29
N LYS A 275 -15.74 -14.42 -13.90
CA LYS A 275 -16.08 -14.06 -15.29
C LYS A 275 -15.11 -14.61 -16.33
N GLY A 276 -13.82 -14.68 -16.01
CA GLY A 276 -12.77 -15.33 -16.82
C GLY A 276 -12.92 -16.85 -16.88
N THR A 277 -13.95 -17.35 -16.23
CA THR A 277 -14.37 -18.72 -16.11
C THR A 277 -15.74 -18.91 -16.77
N GLY A 278 -15.79 -19.69 -17.85
CA GLY A 278 -17.00 -20.43 -18.22
C GLY A 278 -17.35 -21.53 -17.22
N THR A 279 -16.62 -21.60 -16.11
CA THR A 279 -16.75 -22.51 -14.97
C THR A 279 -15.69 -22.04 -13.98
N PRO A 280 -15.97 -21.79 -12.68
CA PRO A 280 -14.89 -21.65 -11.69
C PRO A 280 -13.87 -22.77 -11.93
N PRO A 281 -12.60 -22.68 -11.50
CA PRO A 281 -11.86 -23.90 -11.28
C PRO A 281 -12.72 -24.73 -10.31
N SER A 282 -13.54 -25.62 -10.87
CA SER A 282 -14.09 -26.74 -10.16
C SER A 282 -12.87 -27.46 -9.62
N ASP A 283 -13.06 -28.32 -8.64
CA ASP A 283 -12.01 -29.23 -8.19
C ASP A 283 -11.44 -30.12 -9.34
N MET A 284 -11.92 -29.93 -10.58
CA MET A 284 -11.44 -30.50 -11.83
C MET A 284 -10.27 -29.73 -12.47
N VAL A 285 -10.28 -28.41 -12.69
CA VAL A 285 -9.09 -27.73 -13.28
C VAL A 285 -8.52 -26.72 -12.31
N SER A 286 -7.40 -27.05 -11.65
CA SER A 286 -6.76 -26.18 -10.65
C SER A 286 -5.26 -26.07 -10.91
N VAL A 287 -4.76 -24.85 -11.10
CA VAL A 287 -3.34 -24.58 -11.37
C VAL A 287 -2.62 -24.17 -10.09
N GLY A 288 -1.68 -24.98 -9.63
CA GLY A 288 -0.80 -24.72 -8.51
C GLY A 288 0.53 -24.11 -8.92
N TYR A 289 0.87 -22.96 -8.36
CA TYR A 289 2.18 -22.31 -8.53
C TYR A 289 2.41 -21.32 -7.38
N HIS A 290 3.64 -20.88 -7.17
CA HIS A 290 3.95 -19.83 -6.22
C HIS A 290 3.77 -18.45 -6.87
N LYS A 291 2.83 -17.64 -6.40
CA LYS A 291 2.54 -16.33 -6.99
C LYS A 291 3.66 -15.32 -6.78
N ASN A 292 4.20 -15.26 -5.57
CA ASN A 292 5.29 -14.36 -5.18
C ASN A 292 6.33 -15.12 -4.36
N GLN A 293 7.61 -14.97 -4.67
CA GLN A 293 8.71 -15.50 -3.87
C GLN A 293 9.82 -14.47 -3.74
N THR A 294 10.45 -14.44 -2.57
CA THR A 294 11.65 -13.63 -2.32
C THR A 294 12.83 -14.57 -2.24
N LEU A 295 13.83 -14.34 -3.10
CA LEU A 295 15.09 -15.07 -3.09
C LEU A 295 16.09 -14.34 -2.19
N PRO A 296 17.13 -15.04 -1.71
CA PRO A 296 18.25 -14.41 -1.03
C PRO A 296 18.88 -13.28 -1.87
N SER A 297 19.48 -12.31 -1.18
CA SER A 297 20.29 -11.30 -1.84
C SER A 297 21.50 -11.91 -2.53
N PHE A 298 21.96 -11.28 -3.61
CA PHE A 298 23.08 -11.75 -4.40
C PHE A 298 23.94 -10.59 -4.91
N GLU A 299 25.14 -10.88 -5.39
CA GLU A 299 26.09 -9.84 -5.81
C GLU A 299 25.79 -9.31 -7.22
N VAL A 300 25.95 -8.01 -7.43
CA VAL A 300 25.88 -7.40 -8.77
C VAL A 300 26.88 -8.10 -9.70
N GLY A 301 26.42 -8.54 -10.87
CA GLY A 301 27.21 -9.31 -11.83
C GLY A 301 27.20 -10.83 -11.62
N GLN A 302 26.71 -11.34 -10.48
CA GLN A 302 26.52 -12.77 -10.26
C GLN A 302 25.27 -13.26 -11.01
N THR A 303 25.40 -14.36 -11.76
CA THR A 303 24.25 -15.04 -12.37
C THR A 303 23.50 -15.85 -11.32
N GLN A 304 22.20 -15.60 -11.22
CA GLN A 304 21.26 -16.34 -10.40
C GLN A 304 20.41 -17.26 -11.27
N SER A 305 20.09 -18.43 -10.74
CA SER A 305 19.16 -19.38 -11.36
C SER A 305 17.94 -19.60 -10.45
N HIS A 306 16.75 -19.66 -11.03
CA HIS A 306 15.54 -20.02 -10.29
C HIS A 306 14.67 -20.96 -11.13
N GLN A 307 13.96 -21.87 -10.45
CA GLN A 307 13.06 -22.80 -11.08
C GLN A 307 11.62 -22.57 -10.60
N PHE A 308 10.76 -22.19 -11.53
CA PHE A 308 9.32 -22.13 -11.32
C PHE A 308 8.73 -23.53 -11.49
N ASN A 309 7.83 -23.92 -10.59
CA ASN A 309 7.08 -25.17 -10.70
C ASN A 309 5.60 -24.86 -10.91
N ILE A 310 5.02 -25.46 -11.95
CA ILE A 310 3.61 -25.36 -12.28
C ILE A 310 3.00 -26.74 -12.17
N LYS A 311 1.97 -26.89 -11.33
CA LYS A 311 1.33 -28.17 -11.02
C LYS A 311 -0.15 -28.13 -11.36
N ASN A 312 -0.68 -29.26 -11.83
CA ASN A 312 -2.12 -29.48 -11.85
C ASN A 312 -2.57 -30.03 -10.49
N ASN A 313 -3.27 -29.19 -9.71
CA ASN A 313 -3.88 -29.55 -8.44
C ASN A 313 -5.34 -30.05 -8.61
N GLY A 314 -5.90 -29.98 -9.81
CA GLY A 314 -7.24 -30.43 -10.13
C GLY A 314 -7.29 -31.90 -10.58
N SER A 315 -8.48 -32.38 -10.92
CA SER A 315 -8.74 -33.74 -11.42
C SER A 315 -8.81 -33.90 -12.95
N ASP A 316 -9.03 -32.83 -13.72
CA ASP A 316 -9.01 -32.76 -15.19
C ASP A 316 -7.68 -32.25 -15.71
N PHE A 317 -7.34 -32.63 -16.94
CA PHE A 317 -6.11 -32.19 -17.60
C PHE A 317 -6.24 -30.79 -18.22
N PHE A 318 -5.13 -30.07 -18.32
CA PHE A 318 -5.02 -28.83 -19.09
C PHE A 318 -3.69 -28.76 -19.82
N THR A 319 -3.66 -28.04 -20.94
CA THR A 319 -2.46 -27.76 -21.72
C THR A 319 -1.98 -26.35 -21.45
N LEU A 320 -0.72 -26.20 -21.07
CA LEU A 320 -0.07 -24.91 -20.89
C LEU A 320 0.16 -24.22 -22.23
N GLU A 321 -0.18 -22.95 -22.30
CA GLU A 321 0.23 -22.09 -23.40
C GLU A 321 1.73 -21.76 -23.29
N THR A 322 2.26 -21.07 -24.30
CA THR A 322 3.67 -20.67 -24.30
C THR A 322 3.97 -19.74 -23.14
N VAL A 323 4.99 -20.10 -22.36
CA VAL A 323 5.43 -19.28 -21.23
C VAL A 323 6.23 -18.07 -21.74
N SER A 324 6.15 -16.96 -21.02
CA SER A 324 6.88 -15.74 -21.32
C SER A 324 7.58 -15.22 -20.06
N LEU A 325 8.77 -14.67 -20.24
CA LEU A 325 9.58 -14.12 -19.16
C LEU A 325 9.75 -12.62 -19.36
N SER A 326 9.54 -11.86 -18.29
CA SER A 326 9.77 -10.42 -18.28
C SER A 326 10.56 -10.03 -17.03
N GLY A 327 11.34 -8.97 -17.13
CA GLY A 327 12.16 -8.46 -16.05
C GLY A 327 11.82 -7.01 -15.70
N SER A 328 11.91 -6.65 -14.42
CA SER A 328 11.77 -5.27 -13.94
C SER A 328 12.79 -4.97 -12.82
N GLY A 329 12.97 -3.67 -12.53
CA GLY A 329 13.96 -3.19 -11.57
C GLY A 329 15.38 -3.24 -12.12
N MET A 330 16.33 -3.72 -11.31
CA MET A 330 17.75 -3.78 -11.68
C MET A 330 18.13 -5.05 -12.47
N ILE A 331 17.16 -5.88 -12.85
CA ILE A 331 17.40 -7.13 -13.56
C ILE A 331 18.06 -6.88 -14.91
N GLN A 332 19.05 -7.70 -15.24
CA GLN A 332 19.74 -7.69 -16.51
C GLN A 332 19.48 -8.99 -17.26
N SER A 333 18.89 -8.85 -18.45
CA SER A 333 18.72 -9.91 -19.46
C SER A 333 18.26 -11.24 -18.88
N PRO A 334 17.07 -11.32 -18.23
CA PRO A 334 16.55 -12.59 -17.77
C PRO A 334 16.25 -13.50 -18.96
N VAL A 335 16.71 -14.76 -18.90
CA VAL A 335 16.52 -15.75 -19.95
C VAL A 335 15.88 -17.01 -19.39
N ILE A 336 15.09 -17.69 -20.23
CA ILE A 336 14.60 -19.03 -19.92
C ILE A 336 15.71 -20.01 -20.30
N ALA A 337 16.35 -20.59 -19.28
CA ALA A 337 17.42 -21.57 -19.45
C ALA A 337 16.87 -22.95 -19.82
N ASN A 338 15.68 -23.29 -19.30
CA ASN A 338 14.99 -24.53 -19.62
C ASN A 338 13.48 -24.37 -19.52
N ASP A 339 12.74 -24.81 -20.54
CA ASP A 339 11.28 -24.79 -20.57
C ASP A 339 10.74 -26.21 -20.75
N GLN A 340 10.08 -26.73 -19.71
CA GLN A 340 9.40 -28.03 -19.74
C GLN A 340 7.88 -27.87 -19.64
N CYS A 341 7.36 -26.65 -19.76
CA CYS A 341 5.96 -26.32 -19.52
C CYS A 341 5.22 -25.87 -20.77
N SER A 342 5.84 -25.11 -21.67
CA SER A 342 5.14 -24.60 -22.86
C SER A 342 4.57 -25.74 -23.70
N GLN A 343 3.28 -25.65 -24.03
CA GLN A 343 2.55 -26.61 -24.86
C GLN A 343 2.47 -28.03 -24.27
N ILE A 344 2.73 -28.19 -22.97
CA ILE A 344 2.60 -29.47 -22.27
C ILE A 344 1.22 -29.62 -21.63
N THR A 345 0.65 -30.81 -21.76
CA THR A 345 -0.58 -31.21 -21.08
C THR A 345 -0.28 -31.84 -19.73
N LEU A 346 -0.75 -31.22 -18.64
CA LEU A 346 -0.63 -31.75 -17.28
C LEU A 346 -1.92 -32.45 -16.87
N SER A 347 -1.83 -33.75 -16.58
CA SER A 347 -2.88 -34.51 -15.91
C SER A 347 -2.91 -34.23 -14.41
N ALA A 348 -3.96 -34.67 -13.72
CA ALA A 348 -4.12 -34.50 -12.28
C ALA A 348 -2.86 -34.89 -11.49
N GLY A 349 -2.36 -33.97 -10.66
CA GLY A 349 -1.19 -34.17 -9.81
C GLY A 349 0.17 -34.02 -10.52
N GLN A 350 0.22 -33.93 -11.85
CA GLN A 350 1.46 -33.73 -12.59
C GLN A 350 1.96 -32.29 -12.48
N GLN A 351 3.27 -32.11 -12.62
CA GLN A 351 3.91 -30.80 -12.62
C GLN A 351 4.97 -30.70 -13.71
N CYS A 352 5.24 -29.49 -14.16
CA CYS A 352 6.35 -29.14 -15.02
C CYS A 352 7.17 -28.01 -14.38
N ALA A 353 8.34 -27.74 -14.95
CA ALA A 353 9.23 -26.71 -14.46
C ALA A 353 9.75 -25.80 -15.57
N VAL A 354 9.93 -24.53 -15.24
CA VAL A 354 10.63 -23.55 -16.07
C VAL A 354 11.80 -23.01 -15.27
N SER A 355 13.01 -23.23 -15.76
CA SER A 355 14.23 -22.70 -15.16
C SER A 355 14.64 -21.43 -15.89
N ILE A 356 14.95 -20.40 -15.12
CA ILE A 356 15.42 -19.11 -15.62
C ILE A 356 16.80 -18.81 -15.05
N GLU A 357 17.54 -18.00 -15.79
CA GLU A 357 18.78 -17.37 -15.35
C GLU A 357 18.65 -15.86 -15.50
N PHE A 358 19.15 -15.13 -14.51
CA PHE A 358 19.15 -13.68 -14.53
C PHE A 358 20.32 -13.12 -13.72
N SER A 359 20.70 -11.88 -14.00
CA SER A 359 21.69 -11.12 -13.24
C SER A 359 21.13 -9.74 -12.90
N ALA A 360 21.89 -8.91 -12.20
CA ALA A 360 21.53 -7.53 -11.92
C ALA A 360 22.59 -6.56 -12.46
N LYS A 361 22.13 -5.46 -13.05
CA LYS A 361 22.97 -4.40 -13.63
C LYS A 361 23.54 -3.46 -12.56
N GLY A 362 22.95 -3.43 -11.37
CA GLY A 362 23.36 -2.58 -10.26
C GLY A 362 22.61 -2.92 -8.99
N GLU A 363 22.92 -2.20 -7.92
CA GLU A 363 22.35 -2.41 -6.59
C GLU A 363 20.85 -2.06 -6.55
N GLY A 364 20.08 -2.89 -5.86
CA GLY A 364 18.65 -2.67 -5.65
C GLY A 364 17.80 -3.90 -5.94
N VAL A 365 16.48 -3.70 -5.91
CA VAL A 365 15.53 -4.79 -6.13
C VAL A 365 15.45 -5.15 -7.61
N THR A 366 15.57 -6.43 -7.89
CA THR A 366 15.38 -7.06 -9.19
C THR A 366 14.19 -8.01 -9.14
N GLN A 367 13.39 -8.02 -10.20
CA GLN A 367 12.22 -8.88 -10.31
C GLN A 367 12.19 -9.58 -11.65
N ALA A 368 11.91 -10.89 -11.62
CA ALA A 368 11.63 -11.68 -12.80
C ALA A 368 10.20 -12.22 -12.71
N THR A 369 9.41 -12.03 -13.77
CA THR A 369 8.01 -12.45 -13.84
C THR A 369 7.83 -13.46 -14.96
N LEU A 370 7.48 -14.70 -14.59
CA LEU A 370 7.02 -15.73 -15.52
C LEU A 370 5.52 -15.59 -15.72
N SER A 371 5.06 -15.45 -16.96
CA SER A 371 3.64 -15.37 -17.34
C SER A 371 3.25 -16.49 -18.28
N PHE A 372 2.11 -17.13 -18.04
CA PHE A 372 1.61 -18.26 -18.84
C PHE A 372 0.08 -18.35 -18.81
N GLY A 373 -0.50 -18.99 -19.82
CA GLY A 373 -1.93 -19.32 -19.91
C GLY A 373 -2.17 -20.83 -19.95
N ILE A 374 -3.44 -21.25 -19.96
CA ILE A 374 -3.83 -22.65 -20.20
C ILE A 374 -5.00 -22.70 -21.18
N ASP A 375 -5.10 -23.79 -21.96
CA ASP A 375 -6.14 -23.99 -22.98
C ASP A 375 -7.58 -24.02 -22.42
N LYS A 376 -7.75 -24.25 -21.12
CA LYS A 376 -9.05 -24.33 -20.45
C LYS A 376 -9.61 -22.98 -19.98
N THR A 377 -8.79 -21.93 -19.86
CA THR A 377 -9.24 -20.65 -19.28
C THR A 377 -8.61 -19.46 -20.00
N ALA A 378 -9.29 -18.32 -20.04
CA ALA A 378 -8.71 -17.08 -20.53
C ALA A 378 -7.80 -16.37 -19.48
N THR A 379 -7.41 -17.07 -18.40
CA THR A 379 -6.65 -16.50 -17.29
C THR A 379 -5.16 -16.51 -17.60
N THR A 380 -4.49 -15.36 -17.49
CA THR A 380 -3.03 -15.28 -17.49
C THR A 380 -2.49 -15.37 -16.06
N TYR A 381 -1.74 -16.43 -15.77
CA TYR A 381 -1.06 -16.64 -14.50
C TYR A 381 0.28 -15.91 -14.50
N ARG A 382 0.68 -15.38 -13.33
CA ARG A 382 1.94 -14.64 -13.16
C ARG A 382 2.64 -15.06 -11.87
N SER A 383 3.84 -15.61 -12.00
CA SER A 383 4.73 -15.93 -10.88
C SER A 383 5.88 -14.92 -10.85
N VAL A 384 6.01 -14.20 -9.74
CA VAL A 384 7.00 -13.14 -9.56
C VAL A 384 8.03 -13.59 -8.54
N ILE A 385 9.29 -13.61 -8.93
CA ILE A 385 10.40 -13.65 -7.99
C ILE A 385 10.99 -12.26 -7.79
N SER A 386 11.42 -11.99 -6.58
CA SER A 386 12.12 -10.76 -6.21
C SER A 386 13.39 -11.10 -5.46
N ALA A 387 14.47 -10.37 -5.73
CA ALA A 387 15.74 -10.50 -5.04
C ALA A 387 16.39 -9.12 -4.93
N THR A 388 17.25 -8.92 -3.94
CA THR A 388 18.01 -7.68 -3.78
C THR A 388 19.44 -7.93 -4.25
N ALA A 389 19.86 -7.22 -5.29
CA ALA A 389 21.25 -7.20 -5.71
C ALA A 389 22.02 -6.21 -4.84
N VAL A 390 23.11 -6.67 -4.25
CA VAL A 390 24.02 -5.85 -3.44
C VAL A 390 25.36 -5.76 -4.17
N MET A 391 26.04 -4.61 -4.09
CA MET A 391 27.43 -4.58 -4.54
C MET A 391 28.26 -5.51 -3.66
N GLN A 392 29.32 -6.10 -4.21
CA GLN A 392 30.35 -6.71 -3.37
C GLN A 392 30.81 -5.66 -2.36
N THR A 393 30.42 -5.81 -1.10
CA THR A 393 31.31 -5.39 -0.04
C THR A 393 32.57 -6.22 -0.23
N PRO A 394 33.75 -5.60 -0.40
CA PRO A 394 35.00 -6.34 -0.35
C PRO A 394 34.93 -7.31 0.83
N PRO A 395 35.38 -8.56 0.69
CA PRO A 395 35.42 -9.49 1.81
C PRO A 395 35.99 -8.75 3.03
N ASN A 396 35.32 -8.88 4.17
CA ASN A 396 35.83 -8.49 5.49
C ASN A 396 37.06 -9.35 5.84
N GLU A 397 38.10 -9.26 5.03
CA GLU A 397 39.44 -9.64 5.41
C GLU A 397 40.09 -8.35 5.93
N CYS A 398 39.97 -8.13 7.24
CA CYS A 398 40.77 -7.17 7.97
C CYS A 398 42.25 -7.62 7.99
N THR A 399 42.86 -7.81 6.83
CA THR A 399 44.18 -8.45 6.68
C THR A 399 45.35 -7.50 6.93
N ASN A 400 45.09 -6.20 7.13
CA ASN A 400 46.12 -5.18 7.35
C ASN A 400 45.80 -4.27 8.55
N LEU A 401 45.52 -4.83 9.73
CA LEU A 401 45.46 -4.03 10.96
C LEU A 401 46.84 -3.42 11.24
N TRP A 402 46.87 -2.15 11.65
CA TRP A 402 48.12 -1.51 12.03
C TRP A 402 48.74 -2.22 13.24
N GLN A 403 50.04 -2.50 13.17
CA GLN A 403 50.81 -3.10 14.26
C GLN A 403 52.09 -2.30 14.49
N ALA A 404 52.36 -1.93 15.75
CA ALA A 404 53.55 -1.15 16.11
C ALA A 404 54.87 -1.84 15.72
N SER A 405 54.91 -3.18 15.72
CA SER A 405 56.08 -3.96 15.36
C SER A 405 56.31 -4.12 13.86
N THR A 406 55.36 -3.74 13.01
CA THR A 406 55.43 -3.94 11.56
C THR A 406 56.08 -2.76 10.88
N VAL A 407 57.01 -3.05 9.96
CA VAL A 407 57.63 -2.05 9.10
C VAL A 407 56.74 -1.80 7.89
N TYR A 408 56.36 -0.54 7.67
CA TYR A 408 55.59 -0.08 6.53
C TYR A 408 56.48 0.79 5.63
N ASN A 409 56.51 0.48 4.35
CA ASN A 409 57.20 1.27 3.33
C ASN A 409 56.25 2.32 2.73
N THR A 410 56.82 3.27 1.99
CA THR A 410 56.04 4.26 1.23
C THR A 410 54.97 3.59 0.37
N GLY A 411 53.71 3.96 0.55
CA GLY A 411 52.56 3.45 -0.18
C GLY A 411 51.83 2.31 0.52
N ASP A 412 52.42 1.67 1.54
CA ASP A 412 51.78 0.60 2.30
C ASP A 412 50.56 1.13 3.06
N THR A 413 49.54 0.28 3.23
CA THR A 413 48.27 0.66 3.87
C THR A 413 48.02 -0.13 5.14
N ALA A 414 47.48 0.53 6.16
CA ALA A 414 47.07 -0.10 7.41
C ALA A 414 45.73 0.45 7.90
N ASN A 415 44.90 -0.41 8.50
CA ASN A 415 43.65 -0.05 9.15
C ASN A 415 43.90 0.29 10.63
N TRP A 416 43.42 1.44 11.07
CA TRP A 416 43.44 1.87 12.46
C TRP A 416 42.20 2.74 12.75
N GLU A 417 41.44 2.38 13.80
CA GLU A 417 40.23 3.10 14.25
C GLU A 417 39.18 3.38 13.15
N GLY A 418 38.85 2.38 12.33
CA GLY A 418 37.86 2.56 11.26
C GLY A 418 38.32 3.49 10.12
N GLN A 419 39.61 3.79 10.04
CA GLN A 419 40.19 4.59 8.96
C GLN A 419 41.33 3.83 8.27
N LEU A 420 41.36 3.90 6.94
CA LEU A 420 42.49 3.39 6.16
C LEU A 420 43.54 4.48 6.04
N TRP A 421 44.76 4.14 6.45
CA TRP A 421 45.91 5.02 6.43
C TRP A 421 46.94 4.51 5.44
N GLN A 422 47.56 5.42 4.68
CA GLN A 422 48.65 5.12 3.77
C GLN A 422 49.95 5.77 4.24
N ALA A 423 51.01 4.98 4.35
CA ALA A 423 52.34 5.45 4.73
C ALA A 423 52.92 6.33 3.61
N GLN A 424 53.27 7.57 3.94
CA GLN A 424 53.87 8.52 3.01
C GLN A 424 55.37 8.32 2.85
N TRP A 425 56.00 7.66 3.83
CA TRP A 425 57.39 7.21 3.79
C TRP A 425 57.59 6.04 4.77
N TRP A 426 58.79 5.46 4.79
CA TRP A 426 59.14 4.33 5.67
C TRP A 426 58.85 4.63 7.15
N THR A 427 58.15 3.73 7.83
CA THR A 427 57.72 3.90 9.23
C THR A 427 57.53 2.56 9.97
N GLN A 428 57.81 2.53 11.27
CA GLN A 428 57.54 1.40 12.17
C GLN A 428 57.20 1.96 13.55
N GLY A 429 56.11 1.49 14.17
CA GLY A 429 55.73 1.91 15.53
C GLY A 429 55.00 3.25 15.64
N ASN A 430 54.99 4.10 14.61
CA ASN A 430 54.21 5.33 14.63
C ASN A 430 52.71 5.06 14.44
N ASN A 431 51.91 5.44 15.44
CA ASN A 431 50.45 5.35 15.43
C ASN A 431 49.86 6.23 14.31
N PRO A 432 48.98 5.70 13.44
CA PRO A 432 48.38 6.47 12.36
C PRO A 432 47.55 7.67 12.83
N SER A 433 46.82 7.53 13.93
CA SER A 433 45.95 8.60 14.48
C SER A 433 46.72 9.81 15.03
N ASP A 434 48.00 9.64 15.40
CA ASP A 434 48.86 10.71 15.90
C ASP A 434 49.56 11.49 14.78
N SER A 435 49.32 11.12 13.52
CA SER A 435 49.94 11.75 12.35
C SER A 435 49.17 13.01 11.92
N GLY A 436 49.78 14.18 12.11
CA GLY A 436 49.26 15.45 11.60
C GLY A 436 49.30 15.56 10.06
N PRO A 437 48.96 16.74 9.49
CA PRO A 437 48.87 16.95 8.03
C PRO A 437 50.16 16.67 7.24
N TRP A 438 51.30 16.65 7.93
CA TRP A 438 52.64 16.37 7.40
C TRP A 438 53.25 15.10 8.02
N GLY A 439 52.42 14.24 8.62
CA GLY A 439 52.83 13.03 9.31
C GLY A 439 53.12 11.86 8.37
N VAL A 440 53.67 10.79 8.94
CA VAL A 440 54.01 9.53 8.27
C VAL A 440 52.80 8.85 7.61
N TRP A 441 51.60 9.09 8.13
CA TRP A 441 50.36 8.45 7.68
C TRP A 441 49.39 9.48 7.11
N GLN A 442 48.77 9.15 5.97
CA GLN A 442 47.72 9.96 5.34
C GLN A 442 46.39 9.20 5.30
N PRO A 443 45.25 9.85 5.66
CA PRO A 443 43.93 9.27 5.45
C PRO A 443 43.63 9.07 3.96
N THR A 444 43.18 7.89 3.56
CA THR A 444 42.78 7.63 2.16
C THR A 444 41.29 7.34 2.00
N SER A 445 40.69 6.56 2.91
CA SER A 445 39.25 6.25 2.89
C SER A 445 38.71 5.82 4.27
N ILE A 446 37.39 5.87 4.43
CA ILE A 446 36.69 5.35 5.62
C ILE A 446 36.67 3.81 5.52
N SER A 447 36.98 3.13 6.63
CA SER A 447 37.01 1.68 6.76
C SER A 447 35.87 1.26 7.70
N ASN A 448 35.06 0.26 7.33
CA ASN A 448 33.95 -0.22 8.17
C ASN A 448 34.42 -1.14 9.33
N CYS A 449 35.68 -0.99 9.77
CA CYS A 449 36.26 -1.74 10.87
C CYS A 449 35.99 -1.05 12.22
N ASP A 450 34.78 -1.20 12.75
CA ASP A 450 34.51 -0.93 14.17
C ASP A 450 34.90 -2.16 14.99
N LEU A 451 36.14 -2.19 15.47
CA LEU A 451 36.54 -3.10 16.54
C LEU A 451 37.14 -2.30 17.69
N VAL A 452 36.63 -2.59 18.88
CA VAL A 452 37.14 -2.11 20.17
C VAL A 452 38.67 -2.26 20.19
N PRO A 453 39.43 -1.23 20.62
CA PRO A 453 40.88 -1.32 20.70
C PRO A 453 41.27 -2.57 21.51
N PRO A 454 42.30 -3.35 21.09
CA PRO A 454 42.86 -4.36 21.96
C PRO A 454 43.30 -3.66 23.26
N THR A 455 42.89 -4.20 24.40
CA THR A 455 43.39 -3.77 25.71
C THR A 455 44.91 -3.74 25.67
N GLU A 456 45.46 -2.56 25.94
CA GLU A 456 46.88 -2.30 26.15
C GLU A 456 47.45 -3.39 27.07
N PRO A 457 48.50 -4.14 26.65
CA PRO A 457 49.12 -5.11 27.53
C PRO A 457 49.70 -4.37 28.73
N LYS A 458 49.27 -4.82 29.92
CA LYS A 458 49.74 -4.34 31.22
C LYS A 458 51.28 -4.21 31.22
N PRO A 459 51.86 -3.09 31.69
CA PRO A 459 53.31 -2.91 31.73
C PRO A 459 53.98 -4.08 32.47
N PRO A 460 55.12 -4.61 31.98
CA PRO A 460 55.98 -5.44 32.80
C PRO A 460 56.42 -4.65 34.02
N VAL A 461 56.44 -5.33 35.17
CA VAL A 461 56.87 -4.80 36.46
C VAL A 461 58.17 -4.02 36.31
N GLU A 462 58.15 -2.78 36.82
CA GLU A 462 59.28 -1.89 37.01
C GLU A 462 60.49 -2.66 37.59
N PRO A 463 61.61 -2.80 36.85
CA PRO A 463 62.86 -3.16 37.48
C PRO A 463 63.38 -1.94 38.22
N THR A 464 63.58 -2.10 39.52
CA THR A 464 64.34 -1.20 40.38
C THR A 464 65.63 -0.77 39.68
N PRO A 465 65.97 0.53 39.60
CA PRO A 465 67.21 0.96 38.96
C PRO A 465 68.43 0.37 39.69
N PRO A 466 69.43 -0.16 38.96
CA PRO A 466 70.75 -0.36 39.54
C PRO A 466 71.32 1.02 39.91
N ILE A 467 71.77 1.11 41.15
CA ILE A 467 72.58 2.22 41.64
C ILE A 467 73.86 2.27 40.80
N GLY A 468 74.04 3.32 39.99
CA GLY A 468 75.37 3.91 39.80
C GLY A 468 76.05 3.93 38.42
N GLU A 469 75.40 3.77 37.26
CA GLU A 469 76.14 3.77 35.96
C GLU A 469 75.81 4.86 34.92
N ASN A 470 74.73 5.64 35.03
CA ASN A 470 74.36 6.60 33.97
C ASN A 470 74.73 8.06 34.27
N VAL A 471 75.93 8.36 34.78
CA VAL A 471 76.36 9.77 34.97
C VAL A 471 76.69 10.39 33.61
N TYR A 472 76.20 11.59 33.33
CA TYR A 472 76.55 12.33 32.11
C TYR A 472 78.07 12.51 32.00
N GLN A 473 78.64 12.13 30.85
CA GLN A 473 80.05 12.31 30.55
C GLN A 473 80.20 13.32 29.41
N PRO A 474 80.97 14.41 29.62
CA PRO A 474 81.31 15.34 28.55
C PRO A 474 81.93 14.60 27.35
N GLU A 475 81.66 15.10 26.14
CA GLU A 475 82.21 14.58 24.88
C GLU A 475 81.75 13.16 24.48
N THR A 476 80.85 12.54 25.25
CA THR A 476 80.16 11.31 24.85
C THR A 476 78.98 11.64 23.94
N SER A 477 78.73 10.80 22.94
CA SER A 477 77.57 10.92 22.05
C SER A 477 76.42 10.06 22.57
N TYR A 478 75.26 10.67 22.80
CA TYR A 478 74.05 10.00 23.26
C TYR A 478 72.99 9.94 22.15
N ASN A 479 72.28 8.83 22.06
CA ASN A 479 71.19 8.61 21.13
C ASN A 479 69.87 9.14 21.69
N ALA A 480 68.89 9.36 20.80
CA ALA A 480 67.55 9.73 21.21
C ALA A 480 66.97 8.68 22.17
N GLY A 481 66.47 9.13 23.32
CA GLY A 481 65.94 8.26 24.37
C GLY A 481 66.93 7.86 25.46
N ASP A 482 68.23 8.09 25.28
CA ASP A 482 69.24 7.79 26.30
C ASP A 482 69.02 8.64 27.56
N VAL A 483 69.15 8.01 28.73
CA VAL A 483 68.90 8.63 30.04
C VAL A 483 70.20 8.75 30.82
N VAL A 484 70.51 9.98 31.24
CA VAL A 484 71.70 10.31 32.02
C VAL A 484 71.33 11.10 33.28
N THR A 485 72.21 11.05 34.27
CA THR A 485 72.10 11.79 35.53
C THR A 485 73.16 12.89 35.55
N ASN A 486 72.76 14.14 35.78
CA ASN A 486 73.67 15.27 35.99
C ASN A 486 73.12 16.17 37.11
N ASN A 487 73.97 16.72 37.98
CA ASN A 487 73.55 17.58 39.11
C ASN A 487 72.35 17.04 39.92
N SER A 488 72.33 15.73 40.20
CA SER A 488 71.26 15.04 40.95
C SER A 488 69.87 15.03 40.31
N ALA A 489 69.77 15.34 39.02
CA ALA A 489 68.55 15.20 38.23
C ALA A 489 68.77 14.24 37.04
N ILE A 490 67.67 13.65 36.56
CA ILE A 490 67.67 12.69 35.46
C ILE A 490 67.21 13.40 34.20
N TYR A 491 67.89 13.14 33.08
CA TYR A 491 67.62 13.77 31.80
C TYR A 491 67.58 12.72 30.69
N GLN A 492 66.64 12.87 29.77
CA GLN A 492 66.51 12.05 28.59
C GLN A 492 66.83 12.83 27.32
N CYS A 493 67.66 12.28 26.44
CA CYS A 493 67.95 12.89 25.15
C CYS A 493 66.70 12.88 24.25
N LYS A 494 66.36 14.04 23.68
CA LYS A 494 65.18 14.23 22.81
C LYS A 494 65.36 13.54 21.46
N SER A 495 64.28 13.38 20.70
CA SER A 495 64.30 12.80 19.35
C SER A 495 64.93 13.73 18.30
N TRP A 496 65.17 13.22 17.09
CA TRP A 496 65.71 14.00 15.97
C TRP A 496 64.84 15.21 15.61
N PRO A 497 65.42 16.38 15.23
CA PRO A 497 66.85 16.67 15.07
C PRO A 497 67.56 17.03 16.38
N TYR A 498 66.83 17.09 17.49
CA TYR A 498 67.34 17.61 18.76
C TYR A 498 68.40 16.70 19.41
N ASN A 499 68.35 15.39 19.12
CA ASN A 499 69.37 14.44 19.56
C ASN A 499 70.77 14.74 19.04
N LEU A 500 70.90 15.50 17.95
CA LEU A 500 72.21 15.90 17.40
C LEU A 500 73.02 16.75 18.39
N TRP A 501 72.37 17.34 19.39
CA TRP A 501 73.01 18.13 20.44
C TRP A 501 73.21 17.36 21.74
N CYS A 502 72.75 16.11 21.84
CA CYS A 502 72.99 15.25 23.00
C CYS A 502 74.40 14.64 23.00
N GLY A 503 75.41 15.35 22.54
CA GLY A 503 76.78 14.86 22.57
C GLY A 503 77.71 15.51 21.57
N SER A 504 79.01 15.50 21.88
CA SER A 504 80.12 15.96 21.04
C SER A 504 80.23 17.47 20.72
N THR A 505 79.74 18.37 21.58
CA THR A 505 80.17 19.79 21.56
C THR A 505 80.42 20.34 22.98
N PRO A 506 81.37 21.28 23.17
CA PRO A 506 81.68 21.79 24.52
C PRO A 506 80.51 22.60 25.09
N SER A 507 79.97 22.12 26.21
CA SER A 507 79.37 22.86 27.33
C SER A 507 78.13 23.77 27.17
N VAL A 508 77.51 23.92 25.99
CA VAL A 508 76.28 24.75 25.88
C VAL A 508 74.96 23.98 26.04
N TYR A 509 74.94 22.69 25.70
CA TYR A 509 73.75 21.82 25.76
C TYR A 509 73.82 20.75 26.86
N GLU A 510 74.75 20.91 27.80
CA GLU A 510 74.94 19.98 28.91
C GLU A 510 73.66 19.91 29.77
N PRO A 511 73.12 18.70 30.04
CA PRO A 511 71.86 18.55 30.75
C PRO A 511 71.92 19.22 32.14
N GLY A 512 71.02 20.18 32.36
CA GLY A 512 70.92 20.93 33.62
C GLY A 512 71.88 22.11 33.78
N VAL A 513 72.67 22.45 32.76
CA VAL A 513 73.63 23.58 32.80
C VAL A 513 73.25 24.64 31.76
N GLY A 514 73.11 25.89 32.20
CA GLY A 514 72.69 27.00 31.34
C GLY A 514 71.21 26.92 30.91
N THR A 515 70.86 27.60 29.82
CA THR A 515 69.47 27.66 29.30
C THR A 515 69.23 26.79 28.07
N ASN A 516 70.30 26.43 27.35
CA ASN A 516 70.15 25.81 26.03
C ASN A 516 70.00 24.29 26.11
N TRP A 517 70.31 23.66 27.25
CA TRP A 517 70.16 22.21 27.45
C TRP A 517 68.76 21.69 27.15
N GLN A 518 67.72 22.50 27.40
CA GLN A 518 66.32 22.16 27.14
C GLN A 518 66.02 21.92 25.66
N MET A 519 66.90 22.35 24.75
CA MET A 519 66.78 22.04 23.33
C MET A 519 67.14 20.59 23.07
N ALA A 520 68.13 20.03 23.76
CA ALA A 520 68.64 18.68 23.54
C ALA A 520 68.05 17.64 24.50
N TRP A 521 67.72 18.04 25.73
CA TRP A 521 67.31 17.13 26.81
C TRP A 521 65.94 17.49 27.41
N SER A 522 65.25 16.48 27.90
CA SER A 522 64.06 16.60 28.76
C SER A 522 64.44 16.14 30.16
N GLN A 523 64.19 16.96 31.19
CA GLN A 523 64.33 16.53 32.58
C GLN A 523 63.17 15.60 32.94
N LEU A 524 63.48 14.45 33.55
CA LEU A 524 62.51 13.46 34.02
C LEU A 524 62.14 13.68 35.50
#